data_AF-A0A7M2SK16-F1
#
_entry.id   AF-A0A7M2SK16-F1
#
_cell.length_a   1.000
_cell.length_b   1.000
_cell.length_c   1.000
_cell.angle_alpha   90.00
_cell.angle_beta   90.00
_cell.angle_gamma   90.00
#
_symmetry.space_group_name_H-M   'P 1'
#
loop_
_entity.id
_entity.type
_entity.pdbx_description
1 polymer ?
#
loop_
_entity_poly.entity_id
_entity_poly.type
_entity_poly.pdbx_seq_one_letter_code
_entity_poly.pdbx_strand_id
1 'polypeptide(L)'
;MANAAHQRCTVADVCRLGIAGGGLYRVAEALLDVGNGYWRWKVAHLGLMSKMVGGQQGTAGTSGEEFLMRRITLPFPELRRLRGALHVEELAPSPA
;
A
#
# COMPACT_ATOMS: atom_id res chain seq x y z
N MET A 1 37.31 5.33 -0.02
CA MET A 1 36.11 4.48 -0.25
C MET A 1 35.43 4.31 1.10
N ALA A 2 34.56 5.25 1.48
CA ALA A 2 33.91 5.23 2.80
C ALA A 2 32.82 4.15 2.82
N ASN A 3 32.97 3.18 3.71
CA ASN A 3 31.97 2.16 4.01
C ASN A 3 30.70 2.88 4.50
N ALA A 4 29.66 2.92 3.66
CA ALA A 4 28.39 3.55 4.01
C ALA A 4 27.81 2.80 5.22
N ALA A 5 27.86 3.45 6.39
CA ALA A 5 27.24 2.95 7.59
C ALA A 5 25.76 2.68 7.28
N HIS A 6 25.35 1.41 7.32
CA HIS A 6 23.94 1.05 7.17
C HIS A 6 23.20 1.61 8.39
N GLN A 7 22.50 2.72 8.21
CA GLN A 7 21.68 3.31 9.27
C GLN A 7 20.58 2.33 9.63
N ARG A 8 20.63 1.77 10.85
CA ARG A 8 19.56 0.94 11.38
C ARG A 8 18.41 1.85 11.82
N CYS A 9 17.45 2.08 10.94
CA CYS A 9 16.19 2.76 11.27
C CYS A 9 15.01 1.83 10.97
N THR A 10 13.98 1.88 11.81
CA THR A 10 12.73 1.15 11.58
C THR A 10 11.84 1.90 10.59
N VAL A 11 10.85 1.22 10.01
CA VAL A 11 9.82 1.87 9.17
C VAL A 11 9.05 2.93 9.97
N ALA A 12 8.82 2.69 11.26
CA ALA A 12 8.17 3.65 12.14
C ALA A 12 9.04 4.92 12.33
N ASP A 13 10.36 4.78 12.45
CA ASP A 13 11.28 5.93 12.48
C ASP A 13 11.21 6.72 11.17
N VAL A 14 11.24 6.03 10.03
CA VAL A 14 11.16 6.66 8.70
C VAL A 14 9.86 7.43 8.53
N CYS A 15 8.72 6.84 8.93
CA CYS A 15 7.43 7.52 8.89
C CYS A 15 7.43 8.75 9.81
N ARG A 16 7.90 8.63 11.06
CA ARG A 16 7.95 9.75 12.02
C ARG A 16 8.86 10.89 11.56
N LEU A 17 10.00 10.58 10.97
CA LEU A 17 10.93 11.58 10.42
C LEU A 17 10.32 12.35 9.24
N GLY A 18 9.34 11.76 8.54
CA GLY A 18 8.70 12.37 7.38
C GLY A 18 9.73 12.81 6.34
N ILE A 19 9.57 14.03 5.83
CA ILE A 19 10.48 14.61 4.82
C ILE A 19 11.94 14.62 5.29
N ALA A 20 12.21 14.76 6.59
CA ALA A 20 13.57 14.71 7.15
C ALA A 20 14.22 13.33 7.02
N GLY A 21 13.42 12.26 6.86
CA GLY A 21 13.88 10.90 6.57
C GLY A 21 14.44 10.73 5.14
N GLY A 22 14.37 11.77 4.31
CA GLY A 22 15.04 11.84 3.01
C GLY A 22 14.65 10.70 2.06
N GLY A 23 15.66 10.00 1.53
CA GLY A 23 15.45 8.95 0.52
C GLY A 23 14.59 7.78 1.02
N LEU A 24 14.75 7.38 2.28
CA LEU A 24 13.97 6.26 2.85
C LEU A 24 12.50 6.62 2.97
N TYR A 25 12.18 7.86 3.35
CA TYR A 25 10.81 8.34 3.39
C TYR A 25 10.17 8.38 2.00
N ARG A 26 10.91 8.86 0.98
CA ARG A 26 10.43 8.82 -0.41
C ARG A 26 10.14 7.40 -0.90
N VAL A 27 10.97 6.43 -0.53
CA VAL A 27 10.72 5.01 -0.84
C VAL A 27 9.46 4.52 -0.14
N ALA A 28 9.26 4.85 1.12
CA ALA A 28 8.05 4.48 1.86
C ALA A 28 6.77 5.02 1.19
N GLU A 29 6.75 6.31 0.84
CA GLU A 29 5.61 6.91 0.12
C GLU A 29 5.41 6.29 -1.27
N ALA A 30 6.50 6.04 -2.02
CA ALA A 30 6.42 5.39 -3.33
C ALA A 30 5.84 3.96 -3.23
N LEU A 31 6.14 3.19 -2.18
CA LEU A 31 5.53 1.89 -1.94
C LEU A 31 4.03 1.99 -1.69
N LEU A 32 3.57 3.01 -0.95
CA LEU A 32 2.16 3.27 -0.73
C LEU A 32 1.43 3.61 -2.04
N ASP A 33 2.06 4.44 -2.88
CA ASP A 33 1.55 4.80 -4.21
C ASP A 33 1.45 3.60 -5.14
N VAL A 34 2.50 2.78 -5.21
CA VAL A 34 2.49 1.52 -5.98
C VAL A 34 1.38 0.59 -5.47
N GLY A 35 1.23 0.46 -4.14
CA GLY A 35 0.17 -0.33 -3.55
C GLY A 35 -1.24 0.18 -3.92
N ASN A 36 -1.42 1.50 -3.96
CA ASN A 36 -2.68 2.12 -4.39
C ASN A 36 -2.94 1.88 -5.88
N GLY A 37 -1.89 1.97 -6.72
CA GLY A 37 -1.95 1.67 -8.14
C GLY A 37 -2.33 0.21 -8.40
N TYR A 38 -1.70 -0.72 -7.68
CA TYR A 38 -2.03 -2.15 -7.76
C TYR A 38 -3.49 -2.43 -7.39
N TRP A 39 -3.98 -1.85 -6.29
CA TRP A 39 -5.37 -2.02 -5.88
C TRP A 39 -6.35 -1.48 -6.93
N ARG A 40 -6.10 -0.27 -7.46
CA ARG A 40 -6.90 0.32 -8.55
C ARG A 40 -6.90 -0.57 -9.79
N TRP A 41 -5.75 -1.09 -10.18
CA TRP A 41 -5.63 -2.02 -11.30
C TRP A 41 -6.47 -3.29 -11.07
N LYS A 42 -6.42 -3.88 -9.87
CA LYS A 42 -7.21 -5.06 -9.50
C LYS A 42 -8.72 -4.81 -9.58
N VAL A 43 -9.19 -3.67 -9.07
CA VAL A 43 -10.61 -3.28 -9.12
C VAL A 43 -11.05 -3.02 -10.56
N ALA A 44 -10.26 -2.27 -11.33
CA ALA A 44 -10.57 -1.99 -12.74
C ALA A 44 -10.61 -3.27 -13.58
N HIS A 45 -9.69 -4.21 -13.33
CA HIS A 45 -9.68 -5.52 -13.98
C HIS A 45 -10.95 -6.32 -13.66
N LEU A 46 -11.38 -6.37 -12.39
CA LEU A 46 -12.66 -7.02 -12.03
C LEU A 46 -13.84 -6.37 -12.75
N GLY A 47 -13.92 -5.03 -12.74
CA GLY A 47 -15.02 -4.31 -13.41
C GLY A 47 -15.07 -4.54 -14.91
N LEU A 48 -13.91 -4.58 -15.59
CA LEU A 48 -13.84 -4.88 -17.01
C LEU A 48 -14.28 -6.32 -17.31
N MET A 49 -13.79 -7.30 -16.55
CA MET A 49 -14.18 -8.70 -16.75
C MET A 49 -15.66 -8.92 -16.48
N SER A 50 -16.21 -8.28 -15.46
CA SER A 50 -17.64 -8.36 -15.16
C SER A 50 -18.49 -7.80 -16.31
N LYS A 51 -18.08 -6.67 -16.89
CA LYS A 51 -18.74 -6.10 -18.07
C LYS A 51 -18.64 -7.00 -19.32
N MET A 52 -17.48 -7.60 -19.56
CA MET A 52 -17.20 -8.30 -20.82
C MET A 52 -17.65 -9.76 -20.82
N VAL A 53 -17.54 -10.44 -19.68
CA VAL A 53 -17.73 -11.89 -19.55
C VAL A 53 -18.85 -12.23 -18.56
N GLY A 54 -19.09 -11.35 -17.58
CA GLY A 54 -20.05 -11.60 -16.50
C GLY A 54 -19.63 -12.77 -15.61
N GLY A 55 -20.61 -13.44 -15.02
CA GLY A 55 -20.42 -14.55 -14.08
C GLY A 55 -19.99 -15.89 -14.69
N GLN A 56 -19.45 -15.92 -15.92
CA GLN A 56 -18.98 -17.16 -16.52
C GLN A 56 -17.69 -17.66 -15.85
N GLN A 57 -17.44 -18.97 -15.97
CA GLN A 57 -16.17 -19.56 -15.55
C GLN A 57 -15.00 -18.95 -16.34
N GLY A 58 -13.88 -18.70 -15.66
CA GLY A 58 -12.67 -18.22 -16.31
C GLY A 58 -12.10 -19.27 -17.26
N THR A 59 -11.51 -18.84 -18.37
CA THR A 59 -10.92 -19.74 -19.40
C THR A 59 -9.79 -20.63 -18.85
N ALA A 60 -9.15 -20.20 -17.75
CA ALA A 60 -8.15 -20.97 -17.01
C ALA A 60 -8.76 -21.88 -15.91
N GLY A 61 -10.08 -22.11 -15.92
CA GLY A 61 -10.78 -22.96 -14.95
C GLY A 61 -11.15 -22.29 -13.62
N THR A 62 -10.93 -20.98 -13.46
CA THR A 62 -11.27 -20.25 -12.22
C THR A 62 -12.76 -19.95 -12.11
N SER A 63 -13.26 -19.60 -10.92
CA SER A 63 -14.65 -19.12 -10.73
C SER A 63 -14.92 -17.70 -11.27
N GLY A 64 -14.12 -17.23 -12.23
CA GLY A 64 -14.33 -15.95 -12.90
C GLY A 64 -14.23 -14.74 -11.96
N GLU A 65 -15.29 -13.94 -11.90
CA GLU A 65 -15.38 -12.73 -11.08
C GLU A 65 -15.07 -12.98 -9.60
N GLU A 66 -15.58 -14.07 -9.03
CA GLU A 66 -15.39 -14.38 -7.62
C GLU A 66 -13.91 -14.63 -7.30
N PHE A 67 -13.21 -15.35 -8.18
CA PHE A 67 -11.77 -15.55 -8.06
C PHE A 67 -11.00 -14.22 -8.11
N LEU A 68 -11.39 -13.31 -9.01
CA LEU A 68 -10.74 -12.00 -9.14
C LEU A 68 -10.99 -11.12 -7.90
N MET A 69 -12.22 -11.12 -7.38
CA MET A 69 -12.64 -10.37 -6.20
C MET A 69 -11.83 -10.77 -4.96
N ARG A 70 -11.68 -12.08 -4.70
CA ARG A 70 -10.87 -12.61 -3.58
C ARG A 70 -9.40 -12.20 -3.63
N ARG A 71 -8.91 -11.78 -4.79
CA ARG A 71 -7.52 -11.36 -5.00
C ARG A 71 -7.32 -9.85 -4.90
N ILE A 72 -8.38 -9.07 -4.72
CA ILE A 72 -8.29 -7.63 -4.46
C ILE A 72 -7.77 -7.45 -3.04
N THR A 73 -6.47 -7.15 -2.94
CA THR A 73 -5.80 -6.84 -1.68
C THR A 73 -5.17 -5.46 -1.76
N LEU A 74 -4.96 -4.84 -0.62
CA LEU A 74 -4.25 -3.59 -0.51
C LEU A 74 -2.82 -3.87 -0.02
N PRO A 75 -1.78 -3.72 -0.86
CA PRO A 75 -0.40 -4.02 -0.49
C PRO A 75 0.14 -3.13 0.62
N PHE A 76 1.16 -3.63 1.33
CA PHE A 76 1.88 -2.94 2.41
C PHE A 76 0.99 -2.52 3.60
N PRO A 77 0.20 -3.44 4.19
CA PRO A 77 -0.75 -3.12 5.26
C PRO A 77 -0.06 -2.52 6.50
N GLU A 78 1.12 -3.03 6.87
CA GLU A 78 1.85 -2.53 8.05
C GLU A 78 2.41 -1.12 7.83
N LEU A 79 2.95 -0.85 6.64
CA LEU A 79 3.42 0.49 6.29
C LEU A 79 2.27 1.50 6.30
N ARG A 80 1.10 1.13 5.76
CA ARG A 80 -0.12 1.97 5.81
C ARG A 80 -0.55 2.26 7.24
N ARG A 81 -0.55 1.24 8.10
CA ARG A 81 -0.91 1.36 9.52
C ARG A 81 0.01 2.36 10.23
N LEU A 82 1.32 2.19 10.07
CA LEU A 82 2.33 3.05 10.69
C LEU A 82 2.25 4.49 10.16
N ARG A 83 2.07 4.67 8.83
CA ARG A 83 1.94 5.99 8.22
C ARG A 83 0.65 6.72 8.65
N GLY A 84 -0.45 6.00 8.79
CA GLY A 84 -1.74 6.54 9.21
C GLY A 84 -1.79 6.94 10.68
N ALA A 85 -1.08 6.21 11.56
CA ALA A 85 -1.03 6.51 12.99
C ALA A 85 -0.52 7.93 13.30
N LEU A 86 0.38 8.48 12.47
CA LEU A 86 0.92 9.84 12.63
C LEU A 86 -0.16 10.92 12.57
N HIS A 87 -1.20 10.73 11.75
CA HIS A 87 -2.30 11.71 11.68
C HIS A 87 -3.15 11.71 12.95
N VAL A 88 -3.22 10.57 13.65
CA VAL A 88 -3.95 10.47 14.92
C VAL A 88 -3.16 11.11 16.06
N GLU A 89 -1.83 10.94 16.07
CA GLU A 89 -0.93 11.58 17.04
C GLU A 89 -0.96 13.12 16.91
N GLU A 90 -0.98 13.66 15.69
CA GLU A 90 -1.04 15.11 15.44
C GLU A 90 -2.38 15.75 15.87
N LEU A 91 -3.47 14.97 15.86
CA LEU A 91 -4.80 15.42 16.28
C LEU A 91 -5.06 15.30 17.79
N ALA A 92 -4.10 14.75 18.56
CA ALA A 92 -4.23 14.69 20.01
C ALA A 92 -4.19 16.11 20.60
N PRO A 93 -5.19 16.52 21.41
CA PRO A 93 -5.19 17.85 22.01
C PRO A 93 -3.95 18.02 22.91
N SER A 94 -3.31 19.20 22.82
CA SER A 94 -2.22 19.57 23.73
C SER A 94 -2.68 19.39 25.18
N PRO A 95 -1.90 18.73 26.06
CA PRO A 95 -2.20 18.79 27.48
C PRO A 95 -2.15 20.26 27.92
N ALA A 96 -3.21 20.67 28.60
CA ALA A 96 -3.38 22.00 29.17
C ALA A 96 -2.38 22.27 30.31
#